data_AF-A0A918NNI1-F1
#
_entry.id   AF-A0A918NNI1-F1
#
_cell.length_a   1.000
_cell.length_b   1.000
_cell.length_c   1.000
_cell.angle_alpha   90.00
_cell.angle_beta   90.00
_cell.angle_gamma   90.00
#
_symmetry.space_group_name_H-M   'P 1'
#
loop_
_entity.id
_entity.type
_entity.pdbx_description
1 polymer ?
#
loop_
_entity_poly.entity_id
_entity_poly.type
_entity_poly.pdbx_seq_one_letter_code
_entity_poly.pdbx_strand_id
1 'polypeptide(L)'
;MLPPSTPDRWTTRLWKMQFVSSPRHIALVRHQTGRALADWGYSRDDIDRALLVCSELATNAVQHGHRAGHLFEVRITATKGDCLVEVSDPVSRPPRPFMADTNDEHGRGLQLVAALAKETGHRPRSPWGKTVWARLALTEPRTTGNT
;
A
#
# COMPACT_ATOMS: atom_id res chain seq x y z
N MET A 1 -10.50 -22.28 -34.77
CA MET A 1 -11.08 -21.80 -33.50
C MET A 1 -10.08 -22.13 -32.41
N LEU A 2 -9.26 -21.15 -32.01
CA LEU A 2 -8.32 -21.33 -30.90
C LEU A 2 -9.11 -21.47 -29.59
N PRO A 3 -8.72 -22.36 -28.65
CA PRO A 3 -9.37 -22.41 -27.35
C PRO A 3 -9.25 -21.04 -26.65
N PRO A 4 -10.22 -20.65 -25.81
CA PRO A 4 -10.09 -19.42 -25.02
C PRO A 4 -8.82 -19.54 -24.16
N SER A 5 -7.91 -18.59 -24.33
CA SER A 5 -6.69 -18.49 -23.54
C SER A 5 -7.04 -18.62 -22.07
N THR A 6 -6.54 -19.69 -21.43
CA THR A 6 -6.63 -19.85 -19.99
C THR A 6 -6.01 -18.59 -19.36
N PRO A 7 -6.69 -17.86 -18.46
CA PRO A 7 -6.05 -16.75 -17.79
C PRO A 7 -4.84 -17.32 -17.05
N ASP A 8 -3.68 -16.82 -17.46
CA ASP A 8 -2.39 -17.25 -16.97
C ASP A 8 -2.39 -17.20 -15.42
N ARG A 9 -2.14 -18.35 -14.79
CA ARG A 9 -2.23 -18.56 -13.35
C ARG A 9 -1.03 -17.93 -12.65
N TRP A 10 -0.89 -16.61 -12.74
CA TRP A 10 0.14 -15.87 -12.01
C TRP A 10 -0.15 -15.94 -10.49
N THR A 11 0.88 -16.23 -9.69
CA THR A 11 0.79 -16.28 -8.22
C THR A 11 0.54 -14.87 -7.68
N THR A 12 -0.73 -14.52 -7.48
CA THR A 12 -1.07 -13.30 -6.73
C THR A 12 -0.66 -13.50 -5.28
N ARG A 13 0.27 -12.68 -4.80
CA ARG A 13 0.68 -12.68 -3.40
C ARG A 13 -0.08 -11.62 -2.65
N LEU A 14 -0.64 -12.01 -1.52
CA LEU A 14 -1.47 -11.14 -0.70
C LEU A 14 -1.02 -11.20 0.74
N TRP A 15 -0.80 -10.03 1.32
CA TRP A 15 -0.59 -9.85 2.74
C TRP A 15 -1.52 -8.76 3.24
N LYS A 16 -2.12 -8.95 4.40
CA LYS A 16 -2.93 -7.92 5.06
C LYS A 16 -2.83 -8.01 6.57
N MET A 17 -2.90 -6.87 7.24
CA MET A 17 -2.89 -6.80 8.69
C MET A 17 -3.61 -5.54 9.17
N GLN A 18 -4.19 -5.61 10.36
CA GLN A 18 -4.88 -4.50 11.01
C GLN A 18 -4.05 -3.92 12.15
N PHE A 19 -4.14 -2.61 12.35
CA PHE A 19 -3.33 -1.86 13.28
C PHE A 19 -4.17 -0.83 14.04
N VAL A 20 -3.76 -0.55 15.27
CA VAL A 20 -4.31 0.57 16.03
C VAL A 20 -3.84 1.88 15.39
N SER A 21 -4.77 2.81 15.19
CA SER A 21 -4.49 4.14 14.65
C SER A 21 -3.70 5.00 15.64
N SER A 22 -2.40 4.76 15.73
CA SER A 22 -1.47 5.45 16.61
C SER A 22 -0.12 5.61 15.92
N PRO A 23 0.58 6.75 16.07
CA PRO A 23 1.91 6.96 15.48
C PRO A 23 2.91 5.86 15.86
N ARG A 24 2.80 5.28 17.06
CA ARG A 24 3.66 4.17 17.53
C ARG A 24 3.56 2.91 16.66
N HIS A 25 2.43 2.71 15.98
CA HIS A 25 2.20 1.54 15.14
C HIS A 25 2.70 1.72 13.70
N ILE A 26 3.11 2.92 13.29
CA ILE A 26 3.71 3.14 11.95
C ILE A 26 5.01 2.36 11.79
N ALA A 27 5.85 2.30 12.83
CA ALA A 27 7.06 1.48 12.81
C ALA A 27 6.74 -0.02 12.65
N LEU A 28 5.65 -0.48 13.27
CA LEU A 28 5.20 -1.87 13.15
C LEU A 28 4.65 -2.17 11.76
N VAL A 29 3.88 -1.25 11.17
CA VAL A 29 3.41 -1.35 9.77
C VAL A 29 4.61 -1.53 8.84
N ARG A 30 5.62 -0.65 8.95
CA ARG A 30 6.83 -0.71 8.14
C ARG A 30 7.54 -2.05 8.28
N HIS A 31 7.74 -2.48 9.52
CA HIS A 31 8.42 -3.75 9.79
C HIS A 31 7.67 -4.95 9.20
N GLN A 32 6.36 -5.04 9.41
CA GLN A 32 5.56 -6.18 8.93
C GLN A 32 5.42 -6.21 7.40
N THR A 33 5.18 -5.06 6.77
CA THR A 33 5.14 -4.94 5.30
C THR A 33 6.49 -5.31 4.68
N GLY A 34 7.59 -4.85 5.29
CA GLY A 34 8.94 -5.13 4.79
C GLY A 34 9.28 -6.62 4.86
N ARG A 35 8.90 -7.29 5.95
CA ARG A 35 9.04 -8.74 6.07
C ARG A 35 8.23 -9.48 5.02
N ALA A 36 6.96 -9.11 4.82
CA ALA A 36 6.13 -9.76 3.81
C ALA A 36 6.73 -9.66 2.39
N LEU A 37 7.22 -8.48 2.00
CA LEU A 37 7.87 -8.28 0.70
C LEU A 37 9.23 -9.00 0.59
N ALA A 38 9.99 -9.07 1.68
CA ALA A 38 11.24 -9.82 1.73
C ALA A 38 11.02 -11.34 1.63
N ASP A 39 10.00 -11.87 2.31
CA ASP A 39 9.59 -13.27 2.23
C ASP A 39 9.12 -13.64 0.81
N TRP A 40 8.62 -12.64 0.07
CA TRP A 40 8.28 -12.77 -1.34
C TRP A 40 9.51 -12.64 -2.27
N GLY A 41 10.68 -12.27 -1.76
CA GLY A 41 11.93 -12.20 -2.51
C GLY A 41 12.13 -10.92 -3.32
N TYR A 42 11.37 -9.85 -3.02
CA TYR A 42 11.58 -8.56 -3.67
C TYR A 42 12.94 -7.96 -3.33
N SER A 43 13.49 -7.15 -4.24
CA SER A 43 14.76 -6.47 -4.02
C SER A 43 14.64 -5.43 -2.89
N ARG A 44 15.76 -5.07 -2.28
CA ARG A 44 15.77 -4.04 -1.23
C ARG A 44 15.24 -2.69 -1.74
N ASP A 45 15.54 -2.33 -2.99
CA ASP A 45 15.04 -1.09 -3.60
C ASP A 45 13.51 -1.11 -3.77
N ASP A 46 12.96 -2.20 -4.30
CA ASP A 46 11.51 -2.40 -4.43
C ASP A 46 10.81 -2.37 -3.07
N ILE A 47 11.42 -3.00 -2.06
CA ILE A 47 10.94 -2.99 -0.67
C ILE A 47 10.94 -1.55 -0.13
N ASP A 48 12.05 -0.81 -0.26
CA ASP A 48 12.17 0.55 0.27
C ASP A 48 11.12 1.49 -0.37
N ARG A 49 10.88 1.37 -1.68
CA ARG A 49 9.83 2.12 -2.40
C ARG A 49 8.42 1.79 -1.91
N ALA A 50 8.10 0.50 -1.75
CA ALA A 50 6.80 0.06 -1.24
C ALA A 50 6.59 0.46 0.22
N LEU A 51 7.64 0.40 1.04
CA LEU A 51 7.61 0.84 2.44
C LEU A 51 7.39 2.33 2.59
N LEU A 52 8.02 3.15 1.74
CA LEU A 52 7.81 4.59 1.74
C LEU A 52 6.33 4.88 1.45
N VAL A 53 5.79 4.34 0.37
CA VAL A 53 4.38 4.52 -0.01
C VAL A 53 3.43 4.02 1.09
N CYS A 54 3.69 2.84 1.65
CA CYS A 54 2.90 2.28 2.75
C CYS A 54 2.93 3.17 4.00
N SER A 55 4.09 3.75 4.32
CA SER A 55 4.25 4.64 5.48
C SER A 55 3.47 5.93 5.32
N GLU A 56 3.50 6.54 4.13
CA GLU A 56 2.77 7.77 3.85
C GLU A 56 1.25 7.55 3.91
N LEU A 57 0.76 6.47 3.29
CA LEU A 57 -0.66 6.13 3.34
C LEU A 57 -1.12 5.78 4.77
N ALA A 58 -0.31 5.03 5.53
CA ALA A 58 -0.61 4.69 6.92
C ALA A 58 -0.59 5.93 7.83
N THR A 59 0.34 6.86 7.61
CA THR A 59 0.42 8.13 8.34
C THR A 59 -0.82 8.96 8.10
N ASN A 60 -1.28 9.06 6.84
CA ASN A 60 -2.54 9.73 6.50
C ASN A 60 -3.74 9.07 7.22
N ALA A 61 -3.81 7.74 7.22
CA ALA A 61 -4.86 7.02 7.95
C ALA A 61 -4.83 7.27 9.47
N VAL A 62 -3.65 7.34 10.09
CA VAL A 62 -3.49 7.64 11.51
C VAL A 62 -3.89 9.09 11.83
N GLN A 63 -3.48 10.06 11.00
CA GLN A 63 -3.72 11.48 11.26
C GLN A 63 -5.15 11.92 10.92
N HIS A 64 -5.77 11.32 9.89
CA HIS A 64 -7.03 11.81 9.33
C HIS A 64 -8.13 10.74 9.23
N GLY A 65 -7.77 9.46 9.36
CA GLY A 65 -8.68 8.31 9.33
C GLY A 65 -9.03 7.74 10.70
N HIS A 66 -8.62 8.39 11.79
CA HIS A 66 -8.84 7.87 13.13
C HIS A 66 -10.31 7.98 13.59
N ARG A 67 -10.84 6.86 14.10
CA ARG A 67 -12.07 6.78 14.89
C ARG A 67 -11.80 5.91 16.11
N ALA A 68 -12.16 6.39 17.31
CA ALA A 68 -11.93 5.65 18.55
C ALA A 68 -12.52 4.24 18.49
N GLY A 69 -11.78 3.24 18.97
CA GLY A 69 -12.18 1.84 18.97
C GLY A 69 -12.14 1.13 17.61
N HIS A 70 -11.61 1.77 16.56
CA HIS A 70 -11.52 1.20 15.22
C HIS A 70 -10.05 1.07 14.78
N LEU A 71 -9.77 0.02 14.02
CA LEU A 71 -8.46 -0.25 13.43
C LEU A 71 -8.41 0.29 12.00
N PHE A 72 -7.20 0.52 11.49
CA PHE A 72 -6.96 0.64 10.06
C PHE A 72 -6.32 -0.65 9.53
N GLU A 73 -6.50 -0.95 8.26
CA GLU A 73 -5.98 -2.14 7.60
C GLU A 73 -4.96 -1.74 6.55
N VAL A 74 -3.83 -2.45 6.50
CA VAL A 74 -2.89 -2.40 5.38
C VAL A 74 -3.05 -3.69 4.58
N ARG A 75 -3.18 -3.57 3.26
CA ARG A 75 -3.17 -4.70 2.33
C ARG A 75 -2.13 -4.45 1.25
N ILE A 76 -1.31 -5.46 0.98
CA ILE A 76 -0.35 -5.50 -0.10
C ILE A 76 -0.76 -6.62 -1.04
N THR A 77 -0.96 -6.30 -2.31
CA THR A 77 -1.21 -7.27 -3.37
C THR A 77 -0.14 -7.16 -4.42
N ALA A 78 0.68 -8.19 -4.56
CA ALA A 78 1.72 -8.28 -5.56
C ALA A 78 1.26 -9.20 -6.69
N THR A 79 1.32 -8.69 -7.92
CA THR A 79 1.10 -9.41 -9.17
C THR A 79 2.33 -9.27 -10.06
N LYS A 80 2.31 -9.87 -11.25
CA LYS A 80 3.40 -9.76 -12.21
C LYS A 80 3.75 -8.31 -12.52
N GLY A 81 4.90 -7.85 -12.02
CA GLY A 81 5.43 -6.51 -12.25
C GLY A 81 4.76 -5.36 -11.49
N ASP A 82 3.75 -5.64 -10.65
CA ASP A 82 2.98 -4.60 -9.95
C ASP A 82 2.75 -4.94 -8.47
N CYS A 83 2.76 -3.92 -7.64
CA CYS A 83 2.40 -3.98 -6.23
C CYS A 83 1.35 -2.93 -5.91
N LEU A 84 0.19 -3.38 -5.45
CA LEU A 84 -0.88 -2.52 -4.96
C LEU A 84 -0.78 -2.41 -3.44
N VAL A 85 -0.47 -1.22 -2.96
CA VAL A 85 -0.46 -0.85 -1.54
C VAL A 85 -1.79 -0.19 -1.23
N GLU A 86 -2.50 -0.71 -0.23
CA GLU A 86 -3.81 -0.21 0.16
C GLU A 86 -3.87 -0.02 1.67
N VAL A 87 -4.41 1.13 2.07
CA VAL A 87 -4.67 1.46 3.46
C VAL A 87 -6.12 1.83 3.60
N SER A 88 -6.82 1.11 4.48
CA SER A 88 -8.23 1.36 4.75
C SER A 88 -8.43 1.84 6.17
N ASP A 89 -9.23 2.90 6.31
CA ASP A 89 -9.56 3.52 7.59
C ASP A 89 -11.08 3.71 7.71
N PRO A 90 -11.63 3.81 8.94
CA PRO A 90 -13.07 3.87 9.19
C PRO A 90 -13.73 5.22 8.83
N VAL A 91 -12.99 6.21 8.33
CA VAL A 91 -13.52 7.55 8.04
C VAL A 91 -13.78 7.72 6.55
N SER A 92 -15.05 7.88 6.17
CA SER A 92 -15.47 7.98 4.77
C SER A 92 -15.10 9.30 4.08
N ARG A 93 -14.57 10.30 4.80
CA ARG A 93 -14.06 11.52 4.15
C ARG A 93 -12.92 11.17 3.20
N PRO A 94 -12.85 11.77 2.00
CA PRO A 94 -11.71 11.63 1.11
C PRO A 94 -10.37 11.86 1.85
N PRO A 95 -9.28 11.23 1.41
CA PRO A 95 -7.97 11.56 1.95
C PRO A 95 -7.71 13.07 1.81
N ARG A 96 -7.13 13.70 2.83
CA ARG A 96 -6.71 15.11 2.71
C ARG A 96 -5.70 15.24 1.55
N PRO A 97 -5.78 16.34 0.78
CA PRO A 97 -5.54 16.29 -0.65
C PRO A 97 -4.10 16.10 -1.08
N PHE A 98 -4.02 15.60 -2.32
CA PHE A 98 -2.99 15.71 -3.35
C PHE A 98 -2.62 17.17 -3.75
N MET A 99 -3.09 18.19 -3.04
CA MET A 99 -2.66 19.58 -3.24
C MET A 99 -1.78 19.94 -2.05
N ALA A 100 -0.47 19.96 -2.29
CA ALA A 100 0.47 20.49 -1.32
C ALA A 100 0.12 21.96 -1.08
N ASP A 101 -0.32 22.27 0.14
CA ASP A 101 -0.03 23.59 0.67
C ASP A 101 1.49 23.67 0.80
N THR A 102 2.07 24.66 0.11
CA THR A 102 3.53 24.88 -0.01
C THR A 102 4.24 25.13 1.31
N ASN A 103 3.52 25.13 2.43
CA ASN A 103 4.00 25.51 3.74
C ASN A 103 3.77 24.45 4.84
N ASP A 104 3.25 23.26 4.49
CA ASP A 104 3.07 22.16 5.43
C ASP A 104 4.06 21.03 5.11
N GLU A 105 4.96 20.72 6.04
CA GLU A 105 5.88 19.58 5.91
C GLU A 105 5.10 18.26 5.70
N HIS A 106 3.85 18.20 6.16
CA HIS A 106 2.91 17.09 6.00
C HIS A 106 2.35 16.93 4.57
N GLY A 107 2.51 17.93 3.70
CA GLY A 107 2.00 17.89 2.32
C GLY A 107 2.87 17.13 1.32
N ARG A 108 4.13 16.82 1.68
CA ARG A 108 5.09 16.15 0.77
C ARG A 108 4.86 14.63 0.66
N GLY A 109 4.26 14.01 1.67
CA GLY A 109 4.08 12.56 1.74
C GLY A 109 3.33 11.99 0.53
N LEU A 110 2.18 12.58 0.19
CA LEU A 110 1.39 12.16 -0.97
C LEU A 110 2.03 12.56 -2.31
N GLN A 111 2.84 13.62 -2.36
CA GLN A 111 3.62 13.95 -3.56
C GLN A 111 4.69 12.90 -3.84
N LEU A 112 5.36 12.39 -2.80
CA LEU A 112 6.30 11.28 -2.92
C LEU A 112 5.59 10.01 -3.37
N VAL A 113 4.40 9.71 -2.83
CA VAL A 113 3.57 8.59 -3.30
C VAL A 113 3.24 8.76 -4.79
N ALA A 114 2.78 9.93 -5.21
CA ALA A 114 2.44 10.21 -6.60
C ALA A 114 3.64 10.10 -7.55
N ALA A 115 4.84 10.52 -7.11
CA ALA A 115 6.06 10.42 -7.90
C ALA A 115 6.55 8.97 -8.07
N LEU A 116 6.27 8.10 -7.10
CA LEU A 116 6.72 6.70 -7.11
C LEU A 116 5.71 5.74 -7.74
N ALA A 117 4.42 6.07 -7.66
CA ALA A 117 3.33 5.23 -8.11
C ALA A 117 3.01 5.45 -9.60
N LYS A 118 2.64 4.37 -10.29
CA LYS A 118 2.02 4.43 -11.61
C LYS A 118 0.65 5.10 -11.54
N GLU A 119 -0.11 4.73 -10.52
CA GLU A 119 -1.47 5.19 -10.30
C GLU A 119 -1.77 5.24 -8.81
N THR A 120 -2.65 6.16 -8.43
CA THR A 120 -3.10 6.32 -7.05
C THR A 120 -4.57 6.69 -7.03
N GLY A 121 -5.25 6.39 -5.94
CA GLY A 121 -6.61 6.85 -5.77
C GLY A 121 -7.18 6.51 -4.41
N HIS A 122 -8.49 6.69 -4.29
CA HIS A 122 -9.24 6.25 -3.13
C HIS A 122 -10.60 5.71 -3.57
N ARG A 123 -11.21 4.87 -2.73
CA ARG A 123 -12.57 4.37 -2.92
C ARG A 123 -13.28 4.18 -1.58
N PRO A 124 -14.62 4.29 -1.53
CA PRO A 124 -15.37 3.94 -0.33
C PRO A 124 -15.11 2.49 0.10
N ARG A 125 -15.12 2.23 1.41
CA ARG A 125 -15.08 0.88 1.99
C ARG A 125 -16.43 0.59 2.65
N SER A 126 -16.98 -0.59 2.38
CA SER A 126 -18.18 -1.08 3.03
C SER A 126 -17.81 -1.82 4.33
N PRO A 127 -18.58 -1.72 5.42
CA PRO A 127 -19.80 -0.90 5.59
C PRO A 127 -19.53 0.59 5.85
N TRP A 128 -18.32 0.96 6.27
CA TRP A 128 -17.91 2.37 6.48
C TRP A 128 -16.43 2.56 6.15
N GLY A 129 -16.06 3.81 5.90
CA GLY A 129 -14.68 4.21 5.71
C GLY A 129 -14.27 4.34 4.25
N LYS A 130 -12.96 4.36 4.04
CA LYS A 130 -12.34 4.44 2.71
C LYS A 130 -11.16 3.51 2.61
N THR A 131 -10.72 3.29 1.38
CA THR A 131 -9.42 2.71 1.04
C THR A 131 -8.67 3.70 0.17
N VAL A 132 -7.50 4.15 0.64
CA VAL A 132 -6.52 4.90 -0.17
C VAL A 132 -5.52 3.89 -0.72
N TRP A 133 -5.13 4.03 -1.98
CA TRP A 133 -4.30 3.04 -2.64
C TRP A 133 -3.30 3.69 -3.60
N ALA A 134 -2.19 2.97 -3.80
CA ALA A 134 -1.15 3.31 -4.76
C ALA A 134 -0.62 2.04 -5.43
N ARG A 135 -0.45 2.09 -6.76
CA ARG A 135 0.11 1.00 -7.56
C ARG A 135 1.55 1.34 -7.94
N LEU A 136 2.48 0.47 -7.58
CA LEU A 136 3.91 0.58 -7.87
C LEU A 136 4.31 -0.44 -8.93
N ALA A 137 5.23 -0.06 -9.81
CA ALA A 137 5.98 -1.03 -10.61
C ALA A 137 7.05 -1.65 -9.70
N LEU A 138 6.97 -2.94 -9.43
CA LEU A 138 8.04 -3.67 -8.75
C LEU A 138 8.63 -4.70 -9.71
N THR A 139 9.94 -4.89 -9.62
CA THR A 139 10.60 -5.94 -10.40
C THR A 139 10.18 -7.30 -9.87
N GLU A 140 9.85 -8.25 -10.74
CA GLU A 140 9.55 -9.60 -10.27
C GLU A 140 10.74 -10.17 -9.50
N PRO A 141 10.51 -10.77 -8.32
CA PRO A 141 11.54 -11.50 -7.59
C PRO A 141 12.18 -12.51 -8.53
N ARG A 142 13.51 -12.47 -8.67
CA ARG A 142 14.21 -13.50 -9.42
C ARG A 142 13.95 -14.83 -8.72
N THR A 143 13.13 -15.69 -9.31
CA THR A 143 13.05 -17.08 -8.91
C THR A 143 14.43 -17.67 -9.19
N THR A 144 15.26 -17.83 -8.17
CA THR A 144 16.47 -18.64 -8.29
C THR A 144 16.00 -20.05 -8.60
N GLY A 145 16.01 -20.39 -9.89
CA GLY A 145 15.81 -21.76 -10.34
C GLY A 145 16.91 -22.60 -9.72
N ASN A 146 16.51 -23.59 -8.94
CA ASN A 146 17.39 -24.64 -8.46
C ASN A 146 17.98 -25.32 -9.70
N THR A 147 19.30 -25.24 -9.88
CA THR A 147 20.04 -26.04 -10.86
C THR A 147 20.31 -27.40 -10.27
#